data_AF-A0A938L0H5-F1
#
_entry.id   AF-A0A938L0H5-F1
#
_cell.length_a   1.000
_cell.length_b   1.000
_cell.length_c   1.000
_cell.angle_alpha   90.00
_cell.angle_beta   90.00
_cell.angle_gamma   90.00
#
_symmetry.space_group_name_H-M   'P 1'
#
loop_
_entity.id
_entity.type
_entity.pdbx_description
1 polymer ?
#
loop_
_entity_poly.entity_id
_entity_poly.type
_entity_poly.pdbx_seq_one_letter_code
_entity_poly.pdbx_strand_id
1 'polypeptide(L)' 'MTEDEAKAVLEQPNTRTATGARDRAMLLCLYRGGLRVGEVVGLTKRHLQADAGKHGKLVFAG' A
#
# COMPACT_ATOMS: atom_id res chain seq x y z
N MET A 1 -15.96 9.04 4.23
CA MET A 1 -15.26 9.07 2.94
C MET A 1 -16.04 8.20 1.97
N THR A 2 -16.46 8.75 0.85
CA THR A 2 -17.08 7.99 -0.24
C THR A 2 -16.00 7.20 -1.01
N GLU A 3 -16.41 6.26 -1.85
CA GLU A 3 -15.48 5.52 -2.70
C GLU A 3 -14.73 6.45 -3.67
N ASP A 4 -15.43 7.45 -4.23
CA ASP A 4 -14.83 8.44 -5.13
C ASP A 4 -13.84 9.37 -4.42
N GLU A 5 -14.14 9.80 -3.20
CA GLU A 5 -13.21 10.58 -2.37
C GLU A 5 -11.96 9.75 -2.04
N ALA A 6 -12.14 8.47 -1.70
CA ALA A 6 -11.03 7.56 -1.44
C ALA A 6 -10.14 7.38 -2.68
N LYS A 7 -10.77 7.20 -3.85
CA LYS A 7 -10.08 7.06 -5.12
C LYS A 7 -9.30 8.32 -5.48
N ALA A 8 -9.88 9.50 -5.29
CA ALA A 8 -9.20 10.76 -5.52
C ALA A 8 -7.92 10.89 -4.68
N VAL A 9 -7.96 10.50 -3.40
CA VAL A 9 -6.76 10.50 -2.53
C VAL A 9 -5.72 9.48 -3.02
N LEU A 10 -6.15 8.28 -3.45
CA LEU A 10 -5.25 7.24 -3.96
C LEU A 10 -4.54 7.62 -5.29
N GLU A 11 -5.09 8.58 -6.02
CA GLU A 11 -4.57 9.04 -7.33
C GLU A 11 -3.66 10.28 -7.22
N GLN A 12 -3.65 10.99 -6.08
CA GLN A 12 -2.81 12.17 -5.86
C GLN A 12 -1.29 11.93 -6.00
N PRO A 13 -0.70 10.80 -5.52
CA PRO A 13 0.75 10.64 -5.54
C PRO A 13 1.32 10.48 -6.96
N ASN A 14 2.40 11.19 -7.26
CA ASN A 14 3.11 11.05 -8.54
C ASN A 14 3.95 9.76 -8.59
N THR A 15 3.36 8.70 -9.17
CA THR A 15 3.97 7.37 -9.29
C THR A 15 5.20 7.30 -10.19
N ARG A 16 5.54 8.37 -10.92
CA ARG A 16 6.79 8.47 -11.70
C ARG A 16 8.01 8.76 -10.81
N THR A 17 7.79 9.08 -9.54
CA THR A 17 8.85 9.29 -8.54
C THR A 17 8.90 8.13 -7.55
N ALA A 18 10.08 7.84 -7.01
CA ALA A 18 10.23 6.79 -6.00
C ALA A 18 9.39 7.08 -4.74
N THR A 19 9.32 8.33 -4.30
CA THR A 19 8.50 8.77 -3.17
C THR A 19 7.01 8.62 -3.47
N GLY A 20 6.52 9.14 -4.59
CA GLY A 20 5.09 9.03 -4.92
C GLY A 20 4.63 7.58 -5.17
N ALA A 21 5.51 6.72 -5.72
CA ALA A 21 5.22 5.29 -5.80
C ALA A 21 5.10 4.63 -4.42
N ARG A 22 5.96 5.01 -3.46
CA ARG A 22 5.89 4.56 -2.07
C ARG A 22 4.61 5.06 -1.40
N ASP A 23 4.29 6.34 -1.52
CA ASP A 23 3.12 6.96 -0.88
C ASP A 23 1.83 6.31 -1.40
N ARG A 24 1.73 6.06 -2.71
CA ARG A 24 0.60 5.33 -3.29
C ARG A 24 0.49 3.91 -2.76
N ALA A 25 1.62 3.20 -2.64
CA ALA A 25 1.62 1.85 -2.08
C ALA A 25 1.17 1.86 -0.61
N MET A 26 1.63 2.82 0.20
CA MET A 26 1.21 2.99 1.60
C MET A 26 -0.29 3.27 1.70
N LEU A 27 -0.83 4.19 0.89
CA LEU A 27 -2.26 4.47 0.86
C LEU A 27 -3.10 3.25 0.45
N LEU A 28 -2.63 2.47 -0.54
CA LEU A 28 -3.30 1.23 -0.93
C LEU A 28 -3.25 0.17 0.16
N CYS A 29 -2.17 0.07 0.93
CA CYS A 29 -2.08 -0.84 2.07
C CYS A 29 -3.07 -0.48 3.17
N LEU A 30 -3.21 0.82 3.48
CA LEU A 30 -4.22 1.31 4.43
C LEU A 30 -5.63 1.03 3.91
N TYR A 31 -5.93 1.41 2.66
CA TYR A 31 -7.28 1.37 2.12
C TYR A 31 -7.76 -0.04 1.73
N ARG A 32 -6.94 -0.81 1.00
CA ARG A 32 -7.29 -2.15 0.52
C ARG A 32 -6.85 -3.26 1.45
N GLY A 33 -5.72 -3.08 2.11
CA GLY A 33 -5.17 -4.09 3.02
C GLY A 33 -5.79 -4.03 4.43
N GLY A 34 -6.42 -2.92 4.81
CA GLY A 34 -6.99 -2.74 6.14
C GLY A 34 -5.93 -2.56 7.24
N LEU A 35 -4.68 -2.25 6.87
CA LEU A 35 -3.59 -2.04 7.82
C LEU A 35 -3.77 -0.71 8.55
N ARG A 36 -3.29 -0.66 9.78
CA ARG A 36 -3.12 0.57 10.56
C ARG A 36 -1.84 1.29 10.14
N VAL A 37 -1.79 2.60 10.41
CA VAL A 37 -0.61 3.44 10.10
C VAL A 37 0.69 2.85 10.66
N GLY A 38 0.67 2.41 11.93
CA GLY A 38 1.83 1.79 12.58
C GLY A 38 2.33 0.52 11.89
N GLU A 39 1.42 -0.29 11.34
CA GLU A 39 1.76 -1.52 10.62
C GLU A 39 2.37 -1.21 9.25
N VAL A 40 1.84 -0.22 8.55
CA VAL A 40 2.36 0.21 7.24
C VAL A 40 3.78 0.80 7.36
N VAL A 41 4.05 1.64 8.37
CA VAL A 41 5.40 2.20 8.56
C VAL A 41 6.41 1.15 9.03
N GLY A 42 5.95 0.06 9.63
CA GLY A 42 6.77 -1.09 10.02
C GLY A 42 7.03 -2.11 8.90
N LEU A 43 6.50 -1.91 7.70
CA LEU A 43 6.70 -2.83 6.58
C LEU A 43 8.17 -2.95 6.17
N THR A 44 8.62 -4.18 6.01
CA THR A 44 9.94 -4.50 5.44
C THR A 44 9.79 -5.44 4.25
N LYS A 45 10.85 -5.60 3.46
CA LYS A 45 10.87 -6.56 2.34
C LYS A 45 10.56 -8.00 2.76
N ARG A 46 10.73 -8.36 4.04
CA ARG A 46 10.43 -9.69 4.58
C ARG A 46 8.93 -9.99 4.66
N HIS A 47 8.10 -8.96 4.70
CA HIS A 47 6.64 -9.11 4.75
C HIS A 47 6.02 -9.27 3.35
N LEU A 48 6.85 -9.22 2.29
CA LEU A 48 6.41 -9.42 0.92
C LEU A 48 6.62 -10.89 0.52
N GLN A 49 5.51 -11.59 0.33
CA GLN A 49 5.53 -12.91 -0.29
C GLN A 49 5.29 -12.75 -1.79
N ALA A 50 6.32 -13.02 -2.59
CA ALA A 50 6.18 -13.08 -4.04
C ALA A 50 5.36 -14.34 -4.38
N ASP A 51 4.15 -14.15 -4.88
CA ASP A 51 3.43 -15.18 -5.60
C ASP A 51 3.96 -15.19 -7.05
N ALA A 52 3.90 -16.31 -7.77
CA ALA A 52 4.39 -16.42 -9.14
C ALA A 52 3.59 -15.56 -10.17
N GLY A 53 2.63 -14.76 -9.69
CA GLY A 53 1.82 -13.82 -10.46
C GLY A 53 2.21 -12.35 -10.26
N LYS A 54 1.52 -11.44 -10.98
CA LYS A 54 1.78 -9.99 -10.97
C LYS A 54 1.43 -9.26 -9.65
N HIS A 55 0.95 -9.97 -8.63
CA HIS A 55 0.53 -9.40 -7.34
C HIS A 55 1.23 -10.13 -6.19
N GLY A 56 2.09 -9.42 -5.45
CA GLY A 56 2.66 -9.92 -4.21
C GLY A 56 1.63 -9.88 -3.07
N LYS A 57 1.69 -10.85 -2.16
CA LYS A 57 0.86 -10.85 -0.94
C LYS A 57 1.65 -10.22 0.21
N LEU A 58 0.98 -9.36 0.98
CA LEU A 58 1.51 -8.86 2.24
C LEU A 58 1.15 -9.86 3.34
N VAL A 59 2.14 -10.35 4.06
CA VAL A 59 1.95 -11.25 5.20
C VAL A 59 2.52 -10.58 6.44
N PHE A 60 1.63 -10.29 7.38
CA PHE A 60 1.98 -9.87 8.73
C PHE A 60 1.84 -11.06 9.66
N ALA A 61 2.96 -11.55 10.19
CA ALA A 61 2.94 -12.31 11.42
C ALA A 61 2.97 -11.28 12.54
N GLY A 62 1.85 -11.16 13.28
CA GLY A 62 1.83 -10.44 14.56
C GLY A 62 2.68 -11.17 15.60
#